data_AF-A0A849QKR9-F1
#
_entry.id   AF-A0A849QKR9-F1
#
_cell.length_a   1.000
_cell.length_b   1.000
_cell.length_c   1.000
_cell.angle_alpha   90.00
_cell.angle_beta   90.00
_cell.angle_gamma   90.00
#
_symmetry.space_group_name_H-M   'P 1'
#
loop_
_entity.id
_entity.type
_entity.pdbx_description
1 polymer ?
#
loop_
_entity_poly.entity_id
_entity_poly.type
_entity_poly.pdbx_seq_one_letter_code
_entity_poly.pdbx_strand_id
1 'polypeptide(L)'
;MDDHHKRTIIYLFALIIMTVALFTIYTYFPVVTDNGGSNDLIAESNVSSNDVIAESQQLMGTIVTIEIVGTKTNAETSINSAFWEIDRIEKLMTTFDSNSEIGILNAEGQVDNVSDDLIYVIEQSIYYGNISDGAFDVTIKPILDLWKTKIIAGEYPTGQEINETLTLVNYSNITVENNTIYLNAEGMSITVDGIAKGYAVDQAVKVLENNGYTSGFVNAGGDGMYFGTRPDGSDWKVGLRNPENKSQSIVVMEISDKAVATSGNYERYFN
;
A
#
# COMPACT_ATOMS: atom_id res chain seq x y z
N MET A 1 -9.90 -16.57 42.79
CA MET A 1 -9.49 -15.21 43.20
C MET A 1 -10.76 -14.42 43.46
N ASP A 2 -10.99 -14.05 44.71
CA ASP A 2 -12.23 -13.41 45.18
C ASP A 2 -12.49 -12.06 44.49
N ASP A 3 -13.76 -11.67 44.33
CA ASP A 3 -14.19 -10.48 43.59
C ASP A 3 -13.64 -9.19 44.24
N HIS A 4 -13.37 -9.24 45.55
CA HIS A 4 -12.67 -8.19 46.27
C HIS A 4 -11.22 -8.00 45.79
N HIS A 5 -10.48 -9.09 45.52
CA HIS A 5 -9.11 -9.02 45.04
C HIS A 5 -9.02 -8.45 43.62
N LYS A 6 -9.99 -8.76 42.75
CA LYS A 6 -10.04 -8.19 41.39
C LYS A 6 -10.28 -6.67 41.43
N ARG A 7 -11.18 -6.20 42.30
CA ARG A 7 -11.46 -4.76 42.46
C ARG A 7 -10.25 -4.02 43.01
N THR A 8 -9.56 -4.57 44.02
CA THR A 8 -8.34 -3.95 44.56
C THR A 8 -7.24 -3.81 43.51
N ILE A 9 -7.05 -4.81 42.64
CA ILE A 9 -6.06 -4.75 41.56
C ILE A 9 -6.45 -3.67 40.53
N ILE A 10 -7.72 -3.58 40.14
CA ILE A 10 -8.20 -2.56 39.20
C ILE A 10 -7.97 -1.15 39.74
N TYR A 11 -8.26 -0.90 41.03
CA TYR A 11 -8.01 0.42 41.64
C TYR A 11 -6.52 0.74 41.74
N LEU A 12 -5.66 -0.25 41.97
CA LEU A 12 -4.20 -0.05 41.99
C LEU A 12 -3.66 0.31 40.61
N PHE A 13 -4.14 -0.35 39.54
CA PHE A 13 -3.78 0.00 38.17
C PHE A 13 -4.29 1.38 37.77
N ALA A 14 -5.53 1.74 38.13
CA ALA A 14 -6.06 3.08 37.85
C ALA A 14 -5.27 4.19 38.57
N LEU A 15 -4.83 3.94 39.82
CA LEU A 15 -4.01 4.89 40.57
C LEU A 15 -2.63 5.09 39.92
N ILE A 16 -2.00 4.00 39.45
CA ILE A 16 -0.69 4.05 38.77
C ILE A 16 -0.80 4.79 37.42
N ILE A 17 -1.87 4.54 36.65
CA ILE A 17 -2.08 5.24 35.37
C ILE A 17 -2.28 6.75 35.61
N MET A 18 -3.03 7.12 36.65
CA MET A 18 -3.29 8.52 36.98
C MET A 18 -2.03 9.26 37.47
N THR A 19 -1.15 8.60 38.23
CA THR A 19 0.12 9.22 38.69
C THR A 19 1.14 9.36 37.56
N VAL A 20 1.20 8.40 36.63
CA VAL A 20 2.02 8.50 35.42
C VAL A 20 1.54 9.65 34.53
N ALA A 21 0.22 9.79 34.33
CA ALA A 21 -0.37 10.88 33.55
C ALA A 21 -0.10 12.28 34.15
N LEU A 22 -0.15 12.41 35.47
CA LEU A 22 0.19 13.67 36.14
C LEU A 22 1.68 14.01 36.03
N PHE A 23 2.55 13.00 36.05
CA PHE A 23 4.00 13.18 35.90
C PHE A 23 4.40 13.55 34.46
N THR A 24 3.73 13.00 33.43
CA THR A 24 3.93 13.41 32.03
C THR A 24 3.42 14.83 31.78
N ILE A 25 2.30 15.26 32.38
CA ILE A 25 1.82 16.64 32.26
C ILE A 25 2.82 17.63 32.88
N TYR A 26 3.40 17.29 34.04
CA TYR A 26 4.36 18.18 34.73
C TYR A 26 5.72 18.26 34.04
N THR A 27 6.13 17.21 33.32
CA THR A 27 7.39 17.20 32.57
C THR A 27 7.30 17.86 31.19
N TYR A 28 6.10 18.02 30.63
CA TYR A 28 5.89 18.63 29.31
C TYR A 28 5.34 20.06 29.30
N PHE A 29 4.94 20.62 30.45
CA PHE A 29 4.59 22.05 30.56
C PHE A 29 5.71 22.83 31.25
N PRO A 30 6.54 23.61 30.52
CA PRO A 30 7.42 24.55 31.18
C PRO A 30 6.59 25.70 31.76
N VAL A 31 6.81 26.01 33.04
CA VAL A 31 6.29 27.21 33.68
C VAL A 31 6.87 28.42 32.94
N VAL A 32 6.03 29.09 32.15
CA VAL A 32 6.36 30.38 31.53
C VAL A 32 6.52 31.39 32.66
N THR A 33 7.75 31.88 32.86
CA THR A 33 7.99 33.09 33.65
C THR A 33 8.12 34.24 32.67
N ASP A 34 7.14 35.14 32.73
CA ASP A 34 7.14 36.40 31.99
C ASP A 34 8.20 37.33 32.60
N ASN A 35 9.17 37.72 31.79
CA ASN A 35 10.06 38.85 32.06
C ASN A 35 10.31 39.56 30.72
N GLY A 36 9.62 40.68 30.54
CA GLY A 36 9.76 41.54 29.37
C GLY A 36 11.16 42.16 29.22
N GLY A 37 11.55 42.36 27.96
CA GLY A 37 12.75 43.09 27.58
C GLY A 37 13.05 42.96 26.09
N SER A 38 12.63 43.98 25.32
CA SER A 38 12.84 44.18 23.88
C SER A 38 14.31 44.17 23.44
N ASN A 39 14.62 43.52 22.31
CA ASN A 39 15.36 44.11 21.19
C ASN A 39 15.37 43.18 19.97
N ASP A 40 15.03 43.78 18.83
CA ASP A 40 15.06 43.25 17.47
C ASP A 40 16.35 42.53 17.11
N LEU A 41 16.24 41.34 16.50
CA LEU A 41 17.00 40.93 15.32
C LEU A 41 16.21 39.82 14.60
N ILE A 42 15.66 40.16 13.44
CA ILE A 42 15.11 39.22 12.45
C ILE A 42 16.26 38.33 12.00
N ALA A 43 16.29 37.08 12.46
CA ALA A 43 16.99 36.00 11.80
C ALA A 43 15.91 35.11 11.18
N GLU A 44 15.74 35.22 9.86
CA GLU A 44 15.11 34.16 9.08
C GLU A 44 15.94 32.89 9.28
N SER A 45 15.54 32.08 10.24
CA SER A 45 15.99 30.72 10.38
C SER A 45 15.43 29.95 9.19
N ASN A 46 16.28 29.70 8.18
CA ASN A 46 16.09 28.59 7.27
C ASN A 46 16.10 27.30 8.11
N VAL A 47 14.94 26.90 8.63
CA VAL A 47 14.77 25.61 9.30
C VAL A 47 14.71 24.54 8.21
N SER A 48 15.88 24.19 7.67
CA SER A 48 16.08 22.93 6.99
C SER A 48 16.06 21.82 8.05
N SER A 49 14.89 21.42 8.53
CA SER A 49 14.77 20.22 9.35
C SER A 49 14.75 19.01 8.43
N ASN A 50 15.78 18.16 8.52
CA ASN A 50 15.84 16.87 7.83
C ASN A 50 15.31 15.76 8.75
N ASP A 51 14.17 15.99 9.41
CA ASP A 51 13.58 14.96 10.27
C ASP A 51 13.11 13.79 9.41
N VAL A 52 13.31 12.58 9.92
CA VAL A 52 12.78 11.35 9.31
C VAL A 52 11.53 10.95 10.07
N ILE A 53 10.43 10.80 9.35
CA ILE A 53 9.12 10.50 9.93
C ILE A 53 8.55 9.33 9.15
N ALA A 54 8.28 8.23 9.85
CA ALA A 54 7.80 7.00 9.27
C ALA A 54 6.58 6.47 10.02
N GLU A 55 5.60 6.01 9.26
CA GLU A 55 4.41 5.33 9.78
C GLU A 55 4.12 4.08 8.97
N SER A 56 3.31 3.18 9.54
CA SER A 56 2.90 1.96 8.86
C SER A 56 1.46 1.58 9.19
N GLN A 57 0.74 1.11 8.19
CA GLN A 57 -0.65 0.67 8.30
C GLN A 57 -0.85 -0.65 7.54
N GLN A 58 -1.89 -1.41 7.90
CA GLN A 58 -2.28 -2.62 7.17
C GLN A 58 -3.29 -2.26 6.09
N LEU A 59 -2.88 -2.33 4.83
CA LEU A 59 -3.67 -1.99 3.64
C LEU A 59 -3.29 -2.95 2.51
N MET A 60 -4.18 -3.15 1.54
CA MET A 60 -3.98 -4.02 0.36
C MET A 60 -3.51 -5.44 0.72
N GLY A 61 -3.96 -5.95 1.86
CA GLY A 61 -3.56 -7.27 2.39
C GLY A 61 -2.08 -7.38 2.77
N THR A 62 -1.39 -6.27 3.03
CA THR A 62 0.02 -6.22 3.47
C THR A 62 0.26 -5.08 4.45
N ILE A 63 1.50 -4.95 4.94
CA ILE A 63 1.96 -3.74 5.65
C ILE A 63 2.44 -2.75 4.59
N VAL A 64 1.89 -1.54 4.66
CA VAL A 64 2.35 -0.38 3.91
C VAL A 64 3.12 0.53 4.86
N THR A 65 4.34 0.88 4.49
CA THR A 65 5.19 1.83 5.22
C THR A 65 5.40 3.08 4.37
N ILE A 66 5.21 4.24 4.98
CA ILE A 66 5.49 5.54 4.37
C ILE A 66 6.54 6.22 5.23
N GLU A 67 7.63 6.66 4.62
CA GLU A 67 8.66 7.48 5.26
C GLU A 67 8.87 8.76 4.44
N ILE A 68 8.98 9.89 5.12
CA ILE A 68 9.31 11.18 4.51
C ILE A 68 10.49 11.81 5.24
N VAL A 69 11.27 12.58 4.48
CA VAL A 69 12.35 13.42 4.97
C VAL A 69 11.93 14.88 4.83
N GLY A 70 11.86 15.61 5.94
CA GLY A 70 11.51 17.02 5.91
C GLY A 70 11.00 17.56 7.23
N THR A 71 10.19 18.62 7.18
CA THR A 71 9.61 19.24 8.38
C THR A 71 8.49 18.41 8.98
N LYS A 72 8.49 18.31 10.32
CA LYS A 72 7.38 17.70 11.08
C LYS A 72 6.05 18.43 10.94
N THR A 73 6.08 19.72 10.65
CA THR A 73 4.87 20.49 10.40
C THR A 73 4.07 19.85 9.26
N ASN A 74 2.85 19.41 9.54
CA ASN A 74 1.93 18.70 8.63
C ASN A 74 2.33 17.28 8.18
N ALA A 75 3.46 16.74 8.66
CA ALA A 75 3.94 15.42 8.24
C ALA A 75 2.92 14.30 8.46
N GLU A 76 2.33 14.23 9.65
CA GLU A 76 1.28 13.27 9.98
C GLU A 76 0.06 13.42 9.06
N THR A 77 -0.35 14.65 8.74
CA THR A 77 -1.49 14.91 7.83
C THR A 77 -1.18 14.46 6.41
N SER A 78 0.03 14.71 5.92
CA SER A 78 0.45 14.31 4.57
C SER A 78 0.64 12.81 4.44
N ILE A 79 1.24 12.15 5.44
CA ILE A 79 1.34 10.69 5.51
C ILE A 79 -0.07 10.07 5.53
N ASN A 80 -0.98 10.60 6.37
CA ASN A 80 -2.35 10.09 6.41
C ASN A 80 -3.08 10.28 5.08
N SER A 81 -2.87 11.39 4.38
CA SER A 81 -3.44 11.61 3.05
C SER A 81 -2.92 10.60 2.02
N ALA A 82 -1.63 10.23 2.10
CA ALA A 82 -1.06 9.19 1.26
C ALA A 82 -1.63 7.80 1.58
N PHE A 83 -1.83 7.46 2.87
CA PHE A 83 -2.53 6.22 3.24
C PHE A 83 -3.98 6.19 2.77
N TRP A 84 -4.69 7.32 2.85
CA TRP A 84 -6.07 7.43 2.37
C TRP A 84 -6.16 7.23 0.87
N GLU A 85 -5.18 7.70 0.11
CA GLU A 85 -5.12 7.47 -1.33
C GLU A 85 -4.94 5.98 -1.67
N ILE A 86 -4.10 5.27 -0.92
CA ILE A 86 -3.93 3.82 -1.08
C ILE A 86 -5.24 3.08 -0.78
N ASP A 87 -5.91 3.43 0.32
CA ASP A 87 -7.22 2.84 0.69
C ASP A 87 -8.32 3.17 -0.33
N ARG A 88 -8.32 4.37 -0.91
CA ARG A 88 -9.23 4.76 -1.99
C ARG A 88 -9.04 3.87 -3.22
N ILE A 89 -7.79 3.68 -3.66
CA ILE A 89 -7.45 2.80 -4.79
C ILE A 89 -7.83 1.35 -4.50
N GLU A 90 -7.57 0.84 -3.30
CA GLU A 90 -7.97 -0.51 -2.89
C GLU A 90 -9.48 -0.70 -3.01
N LYS A 91 -10.28 0.24 -2.50
CA LYS A 91 -11.74 0.18 -2.55
C LYS A 91 -12.30 0.23 -3.97
N LEU A 92 -11.67 0.99 -4.87
CA LEU A 92 -12.07 1.04 -6.28
C LEU A 92 -11.84 -0.28 -7.01
N MET A 93 -10.73 -0.96 -6.70
CA MET A 93 -10.20 -2.06 -7.50
C MET A 93 -10.27 -3.44 -6.82
N THR A 94 -10.90 -3.56 -5.66
CA THR A 94 -10.93 -4.82 -4.90
C THR A 94 -11.86 -5.86 -5.53
N THR A 95 -11.39 -7.10 -5.70
CA THR A 95 -12.26 -8.21 -6.15
C THR A 95 -13.17 -8.74 -5.04
N PHE A 96 -13.05 -8.24 -3.80
CA PHE A 96 -13.79 -8.72 -2.63
C PHE A 96 -15.10 -7.96 -2.37
N ASP A 97 -15.28 -6.78 -2.95
CA ASP A 97 -16.52 -6.00 -2.86
C ASP A 97 -17.25 -6.01 -4.20
N SER A 98 -18.49 -6.52 -4.20
CA SER A 98 -19.33 -6.55 -5.40
C SER A 98 -19.76 -5.17 -5.89
N ASN A 99 -19.60 -4.13 -5.08
CA ASN A 99 -19.91 -2.74 -5.46
C ASN A 99 -18.67 -1.97 -5.96
N SER A 100 -17.48 -2.57 -5.91
CA SER A 100 -16.31 -1.99 -6.57
C SER A 100 -16.46 -2.05 -8.09
N GLU A 101 -15.74 -1.20 -8.82
CA GLU A 101 -15.81 -1.18 -10.29
C GLU A 101 -15.39 -2.54 -10.89
N ILE A 102 -14.36 -3.19 -10.31
CA ILE A 102 -13.93 -4.53 -10.72
C ILE A 102 -14.95 -5.60 -10.31
N GLY A 103 -15.60 -5.45 -9.15
CA GLY A 103 -16.67 -6.34 -8.71
C GLY A 103 -17.84 -6.35 -9.69
N ILE A 104 -18.27 -5.16 -10.13
CA ILE A 104 -19.32 -4.98 -11.13
C ILE A 104 -18.86 -5.54 -12.48
N LEU A 105 -17.67 -5.17 -12.97
CA LEU A 105 -17.13 -5.68 -14.23
C LEU A 105 -17.08 -7.20 -14.29
N ASN A 106 -16.64 -7.84 -13.21
CA ASN A 106 -16.56 -9.31 -13.12
C ASN A 106 -17.93 -9.99 -13.04
N ALA A 107 -18.95 -9.31 -12.52
CA ALA A 107 -20.30 -9.84 -12.40
C ALA A 107 -21.12 -9.66 -13.68
N GLU A 108 -20.95 -8.52 -14.35
CA GLU A 108 -21.80 -8.10 -15.47
C GLU A 108 -21.11 -8.20 -16.83
N GLY A 109 -19.79 -8.38 -16.87
CA GLY A 109 -18.99 -8.35 -18.09
C GLY A 109 -18.79 -6.95 -18.67
N GLN A 110 -19.34 -5.92 -18.02
CA GLN A 110 -19.15 -4.51 -18.36
C GLN A 110 -19.31 -3.63 -17.12
N VAL A 111 -18.73 -2.43 -17.14
CA VAL A 111 -18.98 -1.38 -16.14
C VAL A 111 -18.87 -0.01 -16.79
N ASP A 112 -19.88 0.84 -16.59
CA ASP A 112 -19.97 2.20 -17.14
C ASP A 112 -19.47 3.26 -16.16
N ASN A 113 -19.13 4.45 -16.66
CA ASN A 113 -18.67 5.60 -15.87
C ASN A 113 -17.48 5.28 -14.96
N VAL A 114 -16.56 4.49 -15.49
CA VAL A 114 -15.38 4.01 -14.77
C VAL A 114 -14.45 5.15 -14.40
N SER A 115 -13.87 5.07 -13.21
CA SER A 115 -12.83 5.98 -12.73
C SER A 115 -11.63 6.02 -13.67
N ASP A 116 -11.02 7.20 -13.80
CA ASP A 116 -9.78 7.38 -14.58
C ASP A 116 -8.65 6.49 -14.03
N ASP A 117 -8.66 6.19 -12.72
CA ASP A 117 -7.70 5.30 -12.07
C ASP A 117 -7.80 3.87 -12.59
N LEU A 118 -9.02 3.29 -12.65
CA LEU A 118 -9.21 1.94 -13.15
C LEU A 118 -8.99 1.88 -14.66
N ILE A 119 -9.42 2.90 -15.42
CA ILE A 119 -9.11 3.00 -16.85
C ILE A 119 -7.60 2.92 -17.07
N TYR A 120 -6.83 3.75 -16.36
CA TYR A 120 -5.38 3.74 -16.45
C TYR A 120 -4.80 2.36 -16.14
N VAL A 121 -5.22 1.73 -15.04
CA VAL A 121 -4.72 0.41 -14.64
C VAL A 121 -5.04 -0.66 -15.69
N ILE A 122 -6.23 -0.62 -16.29
CA ILE A 122 -6.63 -1.58 -17.32
C ILE A 122 -5.87 -1.35 -18.63
N GLU A 123 -5.69 -0.11 -19.05
CA GLU A 123 -4.86 0.22 -20.22
C GLU A 123 -3.41 -0.23 -20.03
N GLN A 124 -2.83 0.01 -18.85
CA GLN A 124 -1.50 -0.49 -18.51
C GLN A 124 -1.47 -2.02 -18.48
N SER A 125 -2.53 -2.67 -18.01
CA SER A 125 -2.61 -4.13 -17.99
C SER A 125 -2.62 -4.73 -19.39
N ILE A 126 -3.35 -4.12 -20.33
CA ILE A 126 -3.35 -4.50 -21.75
C ILE A 126 -1.96 -4.24 -22.35
N TYR A 127 -1.32 -3.11 -22.05
CA TYR A 127 0.04 -2.81 -22.50
C TYR A 127 1.05 -3.86 -22.02
N TYR A 128 1.06 -4.20 -20.73
CA TYR A 128 1.96 -5.21 -20.17
C TYR A 128 1.65 -6.62 -20.67
N GLY A 129 0.38 -6.94 -20.95
CA GLY A 129 0.01 -8.16 -21.65
C GLY A 129 0.63 -8.24 -23.04
N ASN A 130 0.59 -7.15 -23.81
CA ASN A 130 1.19 -7.09 -25.14
C ASN A 130 2.72 -7.25 -25.10
N ILE A 131 3.42 -6.47 -24.27
CA ILE A 131 4.90 -6.48 -24.29
C ILE A 131 5.51 -7.73 -23.62
N SER A 132 4.70 -8.51 -22.90
CA SER A 132 5.11 -9.77 -22.27
C SER A 132 4.63 -11.01 -23.02
N ASP A 133 4.04 -10.85 -24.22
CA ASP A 133 3.42 -11.93 -24.99
C ASP A 133 2.42 -12.76 -24.17
N GLY A 134 1.65 -12.10 -23.30
CA GLY A 134 0.64 -12.71 -22.43
C GLY A 134 1.18 -13.37 -21.16
N ALA A 135 2.47 -13.23 -20.84
CA ALA A 135 3.01 -13.73 -19.56
C ALA A 135 2.42 -12.96 -18.35
N PHE A 136 2.12 -11.67 -18.52
CA PHE A 136 1.28 -10.91 -17.61
C PHE A 136 -0.13 -10.79 -18.18
N ASP A 137 -1.14 -11.32 -17.49
CA ASP A 137 -2.54 -11.23 -17.92
C ASP A 137 -3.48 -11.05 -16.72
N VAL A 138 -4.17 -9.91 -16.67
CA VAL A 138 -5.13 -9.59 -15.60
C VAL A 138 -6.41 -10.43 -15.70
N THR A 139 -6.70 -11.06 -16.84
CA THR A 139 -7.83 -11.98 -17.02
C THR A 139 -7.59 -13.37 -16.45
N ILE A 140 -6.48 -13.59 -15.73
CA ILE A 140 -6.13 -14.87 -15.10
C ILE A 140 -7.08 -15.30 -13.95
N LYS A 141 -8.00 -14.42 -13.53
CA LYS A 141 -8.88 -14.66 -12.37
C LYS A 141 -9.66 -15.99 -12.42
N PRO A 142 -10.23 -16.45 -13.55
CA PRO A 142 -10.91 -17.75 -13.60
C PRO A 142 -9.99 -18.92 -13.20
N ILE A 143 -8.71 -18.86 -13.60
CA ILE A 143 -7.71 -19.86 -13.19
C ILE A 143 -7.44 -19.78 -11.69
N LEU A 144 -7.30 -18.56 -11.14
CA LEU A 144 -7.10 -18.38 -9.69
C LEU A 144 -8.29 -18.92 -8.88
N ASP A 145 -9.52 -18.66 -9.34
CA ASP A 145 -10.74 -19.15 -8.69
C ASP A 145 -10.86 -20.67 -8.77
N LEU A 146 -10.49 -21.29 -9.90
CA LEU A 146 -10.42 -22.75 -10.06
C LEU A 146 -9.45 -23.36 -9.04
N TRP A 147 -8.23 -22.83 -8.95
CA TRP A 147 -7.24 -23.28 -7.98
C TRP A 147 -7.74 -23.12 -6.54
N LYS A 148 -8.30 -21.95 -6.20
CA LYS A 148 -8.87 -21.69 -4.87
C LYS A 148 -9.97 -22.69 -4.53
N THR A 149 -10.88 -22.95 -5.46
CA THR A 149 -12.01 -23.88 -5.26
C THR A 149 -11.52 -25.31 -5.04
N LYS A 150 -10.57 -25.78 -5.86
CA LYS A 150 -10.00 -27.12 -5.75
C LYS A 150 -9.26 -27.34 -4.44
N ILE A 151 -8.45 -26.37 -4.03
CA ILE A 151 -7.69 -26.45 -2.78
C ILE A 151 -8.62 -26.48 -1.56
N ILE A 152 -9.69 -25.69 -1.54
CA ILE A 152 -10.71 -25.74 -0.46
C ILE A 152 -11.35 -27.14 -0.38
N ALA A 153 -11.53 -27.81 -1.53
CA ALA A 153 -12.04 -29.18 -1.60
C ALA A 153 -10.98 -30.27 -1.26
N GLY A 154 -9.71 -29.89 -1.02
CA GLY A 154 -8.61 -30.84 -0.81
C GLY A 154 -8.14 -31.54 -2.08
N GLU A 155 -8.40 -30.93 -3.25
CA GLU A 155 -8.06 -31.44 -4.57
C GLU A 155 -7.11 -30.48 -5.31
N TYR A 156 -6.59 -30.95 -6.45
CA TYR A 156 -5.87 -30.13 -7.42
C TYR A 156 -6.65 -30.07 -8.73
N PRO A 157 -6.64 -28.94 -9.46
CA PRO A 157 -7.22 -28.89 -10.80
C PRO A 157 -6.56 -29.91 -11.73
N THR A 158 -7.38 -30.63 -12.50
CA THR A 158 -6.89 -31.51 -13.56
C THR A 158 -6.42 -30.70 -14.76
N GLY A 159 -5.57 -31.29 -15.61
CA GLY A 159 -5.13 -30.64 -16.85
C GLY A 159 -6.28 -30.29 -17.79
N GLN A 160 -7.37 -31.07 -17.78
CA GLN A 160 -8.57 -30.76 -18.56
C GLN A 160 -9.28 -29.52 -18.03
N GLU A 161 -9.53 -29.43 -16.72
CA GLU A 161 -10.17 -28.27 -16.09
C GLU A 161 -9.35 -26.99 -16.29
N ILE A 162 -8.01 -27.08 -16.21
CA ILE A 162 -7.12 -25.96 -16.51
C ILE A 162 -7.27 -25.52 -17.96
N ASN A 163 -7.20 -26.45 -18.92
CA ASN A 163 -7.28 -26.13 -20.34
C ASN A 163 -8.65 -25.54 -20.72
N GLU A 164 -9.74 -26.05 -20.15
CA GLU A 164 -11.08 -25.51 -20.35
C GLU A 164 -11.17 -24.08 -19.79
N THR A 165 -10.63 -23.85 -18.59
CA THR A 165 -10.65 -22.52 -17.94
C THR A 165 -9.73 -21.51 -18.63
N LEU A 166 -8.61 -21.96 -19.20
CA LEU A 166 -7.68 -21.11 -19.94
C LEU A 166 -8.32 -20.46 -21.18
N THR A 167 -9.42 -21.01 -21.70
CA THR A 167 -10.18 -20.37 -22.79
C THR A 167 -10.79 -19.02 -22.39
N LEU A 168 -10.90 -18.74 -21.09
CA LEU A 168 -11.41 -17.49 -20.51
C LEU A 168 -10.29 -16.47 -20.23
N VAL A 169 -9.02 -16.83 -20.46
CA VAL A 169 -7.85 -15.99 -20.18
C VAL A 169 -7.34 -15.42 -21.49
N ASN A 170 -7.65 -14.14 -21.73
CA ASN A 170 -7.12 -13.38 -22.85
C ASN A 170 -7.32 -11.88 -22.64
N TYR A 171 -6.27 -11.17 -22.23
CA TYR A 171 -6.31 -9.71 -22.06
C TYR A 171 -6.73 -8.94 -23.34
N SER A 172 -6.53 -9.51 -24.54
CA SER A 172 -6.92 -8.86 -25.79
C SER A 172 -8.45 -8.76 -25.98
N ASN A 173 -9.22 -9.47 -25.14
CA ASN A 173 -10.68 -9.40 -25.13
C ASN A 173 -11.20 -8.32 -24.18
N ILE A 174 -10.34 -7.49 -23.59
CA ILE A 174 -10.75 -6.30 -22.84
C ILE A 174 -10.83 -5.11 -23.80
N THR A 175 -11.96 -4.38 -23.77
CA THR A 175 -12.13 -3.12 -24.50
C THR A 175 -12.40 -1.99 -23.53
N VAL A 176 -11.81 -0.82 -23.78
CA VAL A 176 -12.08 0.43 -23.06
C VAL A 176 -12.59 1.47 -24.06
N GLU A 177 -13.84 1.92 -23.91
CA GLU A 177 -14.48 2.89 -24.81
C GLU A 177 -15.41 3.82 -24.01
N ASN A 178 -15.29 5.14 -24.19
CA ASN A 178 -16.18 6.14 -23.57
C ASN A 178 -16.36 5.99 -22.04
N ASN A 179 -15.27 5.72 -21.30
CA ASN A 179 -15.29 5.44 -19.87
C ASN A 179 -16.13 4.20 -19.48
N THR A 180 -16.30 3.27 -20.41
CA THR A 180 -16.85 1.93 -20.17
C THR A 180 -15.79 0.89 -20.45
N ILE A 181 -15.72 -0.14 -19.60
CA ILE A 181 -14.86 -1.30 -19.79
C ILE A 181 -15.72 -2.52 -20.09
N TYR A 182 -15.33 -3.32 -21.08
CA TYR A 182 -16.02 -4.52 -21.51
C TYR A 182 -15.10 -5.74 -21.45
N LEU A 183 -15.65 -6.88 -21.01
CA LEU A 183 -15.07 -8.21 -21.18
C LEU A 183 -15.82 -8.91 -22.33
N ASN A 184 -15.17 -9.05 -23.48
CA ASN A 184 -15.83 -9.45 -24.72
C ASN A 184 -16.10 -10.97 -24.86
N ALA A 185 -15.85 -11.76 -23.82
CA ALA A 185 -16.22 -13.17 -23.79
C ALA A 185 -16.92 -13.54 -22.48
N GLU A 186 -17.98 -14.32 -22.59
CA GLU A 186 -18.77 -14.80 -21.45
C GLU A 186 -17.89 -15.66 -20.52
N GLY A 187 -18.01 -15.43 -19.21
CA GLY A 187 -17.24 -16.14 -18.18
C GLY A 187 -15.83 -15.58 -17.93
N MET A 188 -15.38 -14.59 -18.72
CA MET A 188 -14.18 -13.83 -18.37
C MET A 188 -14.35 -13.10 -17.05
N SER A 189 -13.25 -12.98 -16.30
CA SER A 189 -13.16 -12.09 -15.14
C SER A 189 -11.71 -11.65 -14.97
N ILE A 190 -11.50 -10.53 -14.28
CA ILE A 190 -10.21 -9.89 -14.09
C ILE A 190 -9.83 -9.76 -12.62
N THR A 191 -8.53 -9.77 -12.37
CA THR A 191 -7.90 -9.28 -11.14
C THR A 191 -6.73 -8.38 -11.50
N VAL A 192 -6.55 -7.30 -10.75
CA VAL A 192 -5.45 -6.35 -10.92
C VAL A 192 -4.39 -6.49 -9.81
N ASP A 193 -4.43 -7.57 -9.03
CA ASP A 193 -3.51 -7.80 -7.91
C ASP A 193 -2.02 -7.74 -8.31
N GLY A 194 -1.71 -8.03 -9.58
CA GLY A 194 -0.36 -7.97 -10.14
C GLY A 194 0.14 -6.57 -10.51
N ILE A 195 -0.71 -5.53 -10.46
CA ILE A 195 -0.36 -4.16 -10.89
C ILE A 195 -0.90 -3.07 -9.96
N ALA A 196 -2.04 -3.27 -9.31
CA ALA A 196 -2.73 -2.24 -8.53
C ALA A 196 -1.92 -1.75 -7.32
N LYS A 197 -1.11 -2.61 -6.69
CA LYS A 197 -0.23 -2.20 -5.59
C LYS A 197 0.81 -1.18 -6.04
N GLY A 198 1.46 -1.43 -7.19
CA GLY A 198 2.42 -0.48 -7.76
C GLY A 198 1.76 0.85 -8.08
N TYR A 199 0.56 0.81 -8.67
CA TYR A 199 -0.22 2.02 -8.94
C TYR A 199 -0.57 2.81 -7.67
N ALA A 200 -1.05 2.14 -6.61
CA ALA A 200 -1.37 2.78 -5.34
C ALA A 200 -0.14 3.43 -4.68
N VAL A 201 1.02 2.75 -4.75
CA VAL A 201 2.31 3.28 -4.30
C VAL A 201 2.68 4.54 -5.08
N ASP A 202 2.53 4.52 -6.41
CA ASP A 202 2.81 5.69 -7.26
C ASP A 202 1.90 6.88 -6.92
N GLN A 203 0.59 6.66 -6.72
CA GLN A 203 -0.34 7.72 -6.35
C GLN A 203 -0.06 8.27 -4.95
N ALA A 204 0.30 7.42 -3.98
CA ALA A 204 0.69 7.86 -2.65
C ALA A 204 1.94 8.76 -2.68
N VAL A 205 2.95 8.41 -3.50
CA VAL A 205 4.12 9.27 -3.69
C VAL A 205 3.73 10.61 -4.29
N LYS A 206 2.87 10.64 -5.32
CA LYS A 206 2.37 11.91 -5.89
C LYS A 206 1.66 12.77 -4.84
N VAL A 207 0.89 12.19 -3.93
CA VAL A 207 0.26 12.93 -2.82
C VAL A 207 1.32 13.56 -1.92
N LEU A 208 2.39 12.85 -1.59
CA LEU A 208 3.50 13.38 -0.79
C LEU A 208 4.25 14.50 -1.52
N GLU A 209 4.55 14.32 -2.80
CA GLU A 209 5.19 15.33 -3.66
C GLU A 209 4.34 16.60 -3.76
N ASN A 210 3.03 16.46 -3.98
CA ASN A 210 2.09 17.59 -4.01
C ASN A 210 1.97 18.31 -2.66
N ASN A 211 2.24 17.62 -1.56
CA ASN A 211 2.35 18.20 -0.23
C ASN A 211 3.71 18.84 0.06
N GLY A 212 4.63 18.85 -0.91
CA GLY A 212 5.93 19.53 -0.83
C GLY A 212 7.08 18.66 -0.33
N TYR A 213 6.88 17.36 -0.14
CA TYR A 213 7.97 16.45 0.22
C TYR A 213 8.78 16.07 -1.02
N THR A 214 10.10 16.24 -0.93
CA THR A 214 11.04 15.97 -2.03
C THR A 214 11.90 14.74 -1.79
N SER A 215 11.74 14.07 -0.64
CA SER A 215 12.50 12.88 -0.29
C SER A 215 11.69 11.98 0.64
N GLY A 216 11.69 10.69 0.36
CA GLY A 216 10.94 9.69 1.12
C GLY A 216 10.78 8.38 0.34
N PHE A 217 9.94 7.50 0.88
CA PHE A 217 9.46 6.33 0.15
C PHE A 217 8.07 5.91 0.60
N VAL A 218 7.40 5.17 -0.28
CA VAL A 218 6.22 4.38 0.03
C VAL A 218 6.54 2.93 -0.33
N ASN A 219 6.32 1.98 0.58
CA ASN A 219 6.55 0.55 0.35
C ASN A 219 5.34 -0.27 0.82
N ALA A 220 4.71 -0.98 -0.11
CA ALA A 220 3.61 -1.91 0.13
C ALA A 220 4.08 -3.36 -0.02
N GLY A 221 4.49 -3.98 1.09
CA GLY A 221 4.85 -5.41 1.10
C GLY A 221 6.00 -5.82 0.19
N GLY A 222 6.94 -4.91 -0.10
CA GLY A 222 8.07 -5.16 -1.00
C GLY A 222 7.95 -4.47 -2.36
N ASP A 223 6.78 -3.91 -2.68
CA ASP A 223 6.59 -3.05 -3.85
C ASP A 223 6.71 -1.60 -3.37
N GLY A 224 7.79 -0.90 -3.72
CA GLY A 224 8.05 0.43 -3.21
C GLY A 224 8.57 1.40 -4.25
N MET A 225 8.27 2.68 -4.03
CA MET A 225 8.79 3.82 -4.78
C MET A 225 9.59 4.71 -3.84
N TYR A 226 10.83 4.98 -4.22
CA TYR A 226 11.82 5.70 -3.42
C TYR A 226 12.22 6.96 -4.17
N PHE A 227 11.98 8.12 -3.58
CA PHE A 227 12.20 9.42 -4.21
C PHE A 227 13.15 10.29 -3.38
N GLY A 228 13.93 11.12 -4.05
CA GLY A 228 14.98 11.92 -3.45
C GLY A 228 16.02 11.09 -2.71
N THR A 229 16.62 11.67 -1.68
CA THR A 229 17.74 11.06 -0.93
C THR A 229 17.47 11.04 0.57
N ARG A 230 18.25 10.25 1.30
CA ARG A 230 18.26 10.26 2.76
C ARG A 230 18.76 11.61 3.31
N PRO A 231 18.53 11.93 4.60
CA PRO A 231 18.99 13.18 5.22
C PRO A 231 20.49 13.49 5.08
N ASP A 232 21.31 12.45 4.95
CA ASP A 232 22.77 12.52 4.78
C ASP A 232 23.20 12.69 3.30
N GLY A 233 22.24 12.81 2.38
CA GLY A 233 22.45 12.91 0.93
C GLY A 233 22.76 11.56 0.25
N SER A 234 22.73 10.45 0.98
CA SER A 234 22.91 9.11 0.39
C SER A 234 21.63 8.58 -0.24
N ASP A 235 21.80 7.68 -1.21
CA ASP A 235 20.70 6.92 -1.80
C ASP A 235 20.00 6.02 -0.77
N TRP A 236 18.75 5.65 -1.08
CA TRP A 236 17.99 4.69 -0.30
C TRP A 236 18.58 3.30 -0.40
N LYS A 237 18.73 2.62 0.74
CA LYS A 237 19.21 1.24 0.81
C LYS A 237 18.03 0.27 0.79
N VAL A 238 17.87 -0.45 -0.32
CA VAL A 238 16.76 -1.38 -0.54
C VAL A 238 17.28 -2.80 -0.65
N GLY A 239 16.91 -3.64 0.32
CA GLY A 239 17.33 -5.04 0.37
C GLY A 239 16.42 -5.96 -0.42
N LEU A 240 16.99 -6.79 -1.30
CA LEU A 240 16.29 -7.93 -1.88
C LEU A 240 16.28 -9.08 -0.85
N ARG A 241 15.10 -9.41 -0.33
CA ARG A 241 14.93 -10.44 0.71
C ARG A 241 15.34 -11.82 0.21
N ASN A 242 16.06 -12.58 1.04
CA ASN A 242 16.34 -13.99 0.76
C ASN A 242 15.06 -14.84 0.95
N PRO A 243 14.59 -15.55 -0.09
CA PRO A 243 13.43 -16.44 -0.01
C PRO A 243 13.58 -17.55 1.04
N GLU A 244 14.79 -18.09 1.20
CA GLU A 244 15.09 -19.21 2.10
C GLU A 244 15.32 -18.74 3.54
N ASN A 245 15.75 -17.49 3.72
CA ASN A 245 15.95 -16.89 5.04
C ASN A 245 15.54 -15.41 5.04
N LYS A 246 14.28 -15.16 5.42
CA LYS A 246 13.67 -13.82 5.41
C LYS A 246 14.38 -12.78 6.31
N SER A 247 15.29 -13.19 7.19
CA SER A 247 16.11 -12.29 8.01
C SER A 247 17.35 -11.72 7.28
N GLN A 248 17.65 -12.24 6.09
CA GLN A 248 18.81 -11.85 5.29
C GLN A 248 18.39 -11.17 4.00
N SER A 249 19.20 -10.22 3.55
CA SER A 249 19.14 -9.69 2.18
C SER A 249 20.18 -10.41 1.33
N ILE A 250 19.80 -10.82 0.11
CA ILE A 250 20.72 -11.38 -0.88
C ILE A 250 21.59 -10.27 -1.46
N VAL A 251 20.97 -9.12 -1.73
CA VAL A 251 21.63 -7.92 -2.25
C VAL A 251 21.00 -6.69 -1.61
N VAL A 252 21.80 -5.64 -1.42
CA VAL A 252 21.31 -4.30 -1.05
C VAL A 252 21.63 -3.38 -2.20
N MET A 253 20.60 -2.74 -2.73
CA MET A 253 20.70 -1.75 -3.81
C MET A 253 20.69 -0.35 -3.19
N GLU A 254 21.50 0.54 -3.73
CA GLU A 254 21.48 1.97 -3.44
C GLU A 254 20.71 2.63 -4.58
N ILE A 255 19.52 3.17 -4.29
CA ILE A 255 18.61 3.73 -5.28
C ILE A 255 18.04 5.08 -4.86
N SER A 256 17.77 5.92 -5.85
CA SER A 256 17.03 7.17 -5.72
C SER A 256 16.18 7.36 -6.97
N ASP A 257 14.99 7.93 -6.81
CA ASP A 257 13.98 8.17 -7.85
C ASP A 257 13.66 6.91 -8.66
N LYS A 258 13.39 5.80 -7.95
CA LYS A 258 13.14 4.48 -8.54
C LYS A 258 12.10 3.68 -7.78
N ALA A 259 11.31 2.92 -8.54
CA ALA A 259 10.47 1.87 -8.02
C ALA A 259 11.21 0.52 -8.00
N VAL A 260 10.93 -0.30 -7.00
CA VAL A 260 11.38 -1.68 -6.86
C VAL A 260 10.18 -2.53 -6.46
N ALA A 261 9.89 -3.57 -7.23
CA ALA A 261 8.85 -4.55 -6.94
C ALA A 261 9.45 -5.95 -7.06
N THR A 262 8.97 -6.89 -6.24
CA THR A 262 9.47 -8.28 -6.24
C THR A 262 8.31 -9.25 -6.31
N SER A 263 8.32 -10.15 -7.31
CA SER A 263 7.40 -11.28 -7.39
C SER A 263 8.12 -12.57 -7.02
N GLY A 264 7.51 -13.40 -6.16
CA GLY A 264 8.12 -14.64 -5.69
C GLY A 264 7.09 -15.70 -5.33
N ASN A 265 7.41 -16.96 -5.60
CA ASN A 265 6.56 -18.13 -5.29
C ASN A 265 6.42 -18.42 -3.78
N TYR A 266 7.13 -17.69 -2.93
CA TYR A 266 7.11 -17.80 -1.46
C TYR A 266 6.26 -16.72 -0.78
N GLU A 267 5.63 -15.83 -1.55
CA GLU A 267 4.76 -14.78 -1.01
C GLU A 267 3.34 -15.31 -0.73
N ARG A 268 2.73 -16.04 -1.68
CA ARG A 268 1.44 -16.72 -1.51
C ARG A 268 1.48 -18.09 -2.18
N TYR A 269 1.34 -19.16 -1.41
CA TYR A 269 1.40 -20.54 -1.89
C TYR A 269 0.58 -21.47 -0.98
N PHE A 270 0.40 -22.72 -1.45
CA PHE A 270 -0.24 -23.81 -0.71
C PHE A 270 0.73 -25.00 -0.65
N ASN A 271 0.64 -25.82 0.40
CA ASN A 271 1.43 -27.04 0.60
C ASN A 271 0.57 -28.29 0.41
#